data_AF-A0A1Y4CMJ7-F1
#
_entry.id   AF-A0A1Y4CMJ7-F1
#
_cell.length_a   1.000
_cell.length_b   1.000
_cell.length_c   1.000
_cell.angle_alpha   90.00
_cell.angle_beta   90.00
_cell.angle_gamma   90.00
#
_symmetry.space_group_name_H-M   'P 1'
#
loop_
_entity.id
_entity.type
_entity.pdbx_description
1 polymer ?
#
loop_
_entity_poly.entity_id
_entity_poly.type
_entity_poly.pdbx_seq_one_letter_code
_entity_poly.pdbx_strand_id
1 'polypeptide(L)' 'MQAIGDFVTWLFNDQTGVLVLIAGGIVICLIIALLMERKTKERYFNHEKSDEDWDLFGGDEDE' A
#
# COMPACT_ATOMS: atom_id res chain seq x y z
N MET A 1 14.27 13.04 -27.76
CA MET A 1 15.49 12.49 -27.12
C MET A 1 16.18 13.52 -26.24
N GLN A 2 16.45 14.74 -26.70
CA GLN A 2 17.12 15.78 -25.91
C GLN A 2 16.36 16.20 -24.63
N ALA A 3 15.04 16.44 -24.75
CA ALA A 3 14.20 16.83 -23.61
C ALA A 3 14.16 15.80 -22.46
N ILE A 4 14.36 14.52 -22.76
CA ILE A 4 14.40 13.45 -21.75
C ILE A 4 15.75 13.48 -21.01
N GLY A 5 16.84 13.72 -21.72
CA GLY A 5 18.17 13.88 -21.13
C GLY A 5 18.27 15.09 -20.21
N ASP A 6 17.68 16.22 -20.62
CA ASP A 6 17.63 17.44 -19.80
C ASP A 6 16.80 17.22 -18.54
N PHE A 7 15.68 16.51 -18.66
CA PHE A 7 14.83 16.17 -17.52
C PHE A 7 15.53 15.25 -16.51
N VAL A 8 16.19 14.19 -16.98
CA VAL A 8 16.94 13.26 -16.10
C VAL A 8 18.11 13.97 -15.44
N THR A 9 18.85 14.81 -16.19
CA THR A 9 19.97 15.58 -15.62
C THR A 9 19.47 16.53 -14.54
N TRP A 10 18.36 17.24 -14.77
CA TRP A 10 17.74 18.09 -13.77
C TRP A 10 17.26 17.31 -12.53
N LEU A 11 16.64 16.14 -12.73
CA LEU A 11 16.11 15.30 -11.65
C LEU A 11 17.19 14.84 -10.66
N PHE A 12 18.42 14.59 -11.15
CA PHE A 12 19.51 14.05 -10.32
C PHE A 12 20.60 15.06 -9.96
N ASN A 13 20.76 16.15 -10.71
CA ASN A 13 21.84 17.12 -10.49
C ASN A 13 21.37 18.37 -9.69
N ASP A 14 20.06 18.65 -9.66
CA ASP A 14 19.51 19.80 -8.94
C ASP A 14 18.87 19.39 -7.60
N GLN A 15 19.11 20.18 -6.55
CA GLN A 15 18.58 19.91 -5.21
C GLN A 15 17.04 19.85 -5.20
N THR A 16 16.40 20.64 -6.07
CA THR A 16 14.94 20.65 -6.24
C THR A 16 14.44 19.38 -6.93
N GLY A 17 15.19 18.87 -7.92
CA GLY A 17 14.90 17.62 -8.61
C GLY A 17 14.95 16.41 -7.68
N VAL A 18 15.96 16.34 -6.81
CA VAL A 18 16.10 15.28 -5.81
C VAL A 18 14.95 15.32 -4.79
N LEU A 19 14.55 16.51 -4.34
CA LEU A 19 13.40 16.68 -3.44
C LEU A 19 12.10 16.14 -4.07
N VAL A 20 11.87 16.41 -5.36
CA VAL A 20 10.71 15.88 -6.10
C VAL A 20 10.78 14.36 -6.20
N LEU A 21 11.97 13.78 -6.41
CA LEU A 21 12.15 12.33 -6.45
C LEU A 21 11.82 11.67 -5.11
N ILE A 22 12.28 12.24 -4.00
CA ILE A 22 11.97 11.74 -2.65
C ILE A 22 10.48 11.88 -2.37
N ALA A 23 9.89 13.04 -2.65
CA ALA A 23 8.46 13.27 -2.45
C ALA A 23 7.62 12.31 -3.31
N GLY A 24 8.00 12.08 -4.57
CA GLY A 24 7.36 11.10 -5.45
C GLY A 24 7.44 9.68 -4.90
N GLY A 25 8.61 9.27 -4.39
CA GLY A 25 8.79 7.98 -3.74
C GLY A 25 7.91 7.80 -2.50
N ILE A 26 7.83 8.83 -1.65
CA ILE A 26 6.94 8.82 -0.46
C ILE A 26 5.49 8.67 -0.89
N VAL A 27 5.03 9.46 -1.87
CA VAL A 27 3.66 9.39 -2.38
C VAL A 27 3.34 8.00 -2.92
N ILE A 28 4.25 7.37 -3.67
CA ILE A 28 4.07 6.00 -4.16
C ILE A 28 3.96 5.00 -3.00
N CYS A 29 4.83 5.12 -1.99
CA CYS A 29 4.74 4.27 -0.79
C CYS A 29 3.41 4.44 -0.06
N LEU A 30 2.90 5.68 0.06
CA LEU A 30 1.59 5.95 0.67
C LEU A 30 0.44 5.36 -0.17
N ILE A 31 0.50 5.46 -1.49
CA ILE A 31 -0.50 4.85 -2.38
C ILE A 31 -0.53 3.33 -2.19
N ILE A 32 0.64 2.69 -2.17
CA ILE A 32 0.73 1.23 -1.95
C ILE A 32 0.20 0.86 -0.57
N ALA A 33 0.55 1.63 0.47
CA ALA A 33 0.04 1.42 1.82
C ALA A 33 -1.50 1.53 1.87
N LEU A 34 -2.09 2.53 1.22
CA LEU A 34 -3.54 2.69 1.13
C LEU A 34 -4.21 1.54 0.35
N LEU A 35 -3.60 1.07 -0.74
CA LEU A 35 -4.13 -0.07 -1.49
C LEU A 35 -4.10 -1.36 -0.66
N MET A 36 -3.02 -1.60 0.08
CA MET A 36 -2.94 -2.71 1.03
C MET A 36 -3.99 -2.55 2.12
N GLU A 37 -4.13 -1.37 2.71
CA GLU A 37 -5.14 -1.11 3.75
C GLU A 37 -6.55 -1.42 3.24
N ARG A 38 -6.90 -0.96 2.02
CA ARG A 38 -8.21 -1.24 1.43
C ARG A 38 -8.42 -2.73 1.16
N LYS A 39 -7.42 -3.43 0.62
CA LYS A 39 -7.45 -4.88 0.38
C LYS A 39 -7.59 -5.68 1.68
N THR A 40 -6.90 -5.27 2.74
CA THR A 40 -6.96 -5.95 4.04
C THR A 40 -8.30 -5.75 4.72
N LYS A 41 -8.91 -4.55 4.63
CA LYS A 41 -10.27 -4.30 5.14
C LYS A 41 -11.31 -5.21 4.48
N GLU A 42 -11.21 -5.41 3.18
CA GLU A 42 -12.15 -6.26 2.44
C GLU A 42 -12.00 -7.75 2.81
N ARG A 43 -10.77 -8.21 3.07
CA ARG A 43 -10.46 -9.62 3.36
C ARG A 43 -10.65 -10.04 4.81
N TYR A 44 -10.44 -9.15 5.77
CA TYR A 44 -10.47 -9.51 7.19
C TYR A 44 -11.66 -8.92 7.94
N PHE A 45 -12.23 -7.80 7.49
CA PHE A 45 -13.36 -7.16 8.17
C PHE A 45 -14.72 -7.48 7.53
N ASN A 46 -14.72 -7.88 6.25
CA ASN A 46 -15.93 -8.18 5.48
C ASN A 46 -15.88 -9.57 4.82
N HIS A 47 -15.22 -10.53 5.49
CA HIS A 47 -15.35 -11.94 5.17
C HIS A 47 -16.61 -12.46 5.86
N GLU A 48 -17.52 -13.08 5.11
CA GLU A 48 -18.62 -13.89 5.64
C GLU A 48 -17.98 -15.00 6.50
N LYS A 49 -18.29 -15.06 7.81
CA LYS A 49 -17.76 -16.12 8.68
C LYS A 49 -18.02 -17.48 8.01
N SER A 50 -16.96 -18.16 7.59
CA SER A 50 -17.04 -19.54 7.08
C SER A 50 -17.02 -20.50 8.26
N ASP A 51 -17.70 -21.64 8.16
CA ASP A 51 -17.79 -22.67 9.22
C ASP A 51 -16.42 -23.22 9.66
N GLU A 52 -15.35 -22.95 8.90
CA GLU A 52 -13.96 -23.32 9.23
C GLU A 52 -13.21 -22.27 10.05
N ASP A 53 -13.84 -21.12 10.36
CA ASP A 53 -13.23 -20.04 11.13
C ASP A 53 -13.20 -20.42 12.62
N TRP A 54 -11.99 -20.52 13.19
CA TRP A 54 -11.79 -20.94 14.58
C TRP A 54 -12.38 -19.88 15.53
N ASP A 55 -13.50 -20.20 16.16
CA ASP A 55 -14.18 -19.31 17.11
C ASP A 55 -13.78 -19.69 18.55
N LEU A 56 -13.10 -18.76 19.25
CA LEU A 56 -12.64 -18.93 20.64
C LEU A 56 -13.79 -19.22 21.62
N PHE A 57 -15.04 -18.89 21.23
CA PHE A 57 -16.25 -19.10 22.01
C PHE A 57 -17.28 -20.01 21.32
N GLY A 58 -16.95 -20.64 20.19
CA GLY A 58 -17.90 -21.34 19.33
C GLY A 58 -17.85 -22.87 19.35
N GLY A 59 -17.65 -23.50 20.51
CA GLY A 59 -17.74 -24.96 20.59
C GLY A 59 -17.37 -25.61 21.91
N ASP A 60 -17.86 -25.06 23.03
CA ASP A 60 -18.03 -25.83 24.27
C ASP A 60 -19.44 -25.59 24.84
N GLU A 61 -20.45 -25.58 23.97
CA GLU A 61 -21.86 -25.64 24.36
C GLU A 61 -22.53 -26.81 23.60
N ASP A 62 -22.77 -27.87 24.38
CA ASP A 62 -23.78 -28.94 24.26
C ASP A 62 -23.44 -30.25 23.48
N GLU A 63 -23.18 -31.28 24.32
CA GLU A 63 -23.14 -32.76 24.18
C GLU A 63 -21.82 -33.50 23.88
#